data_AF-A0A8H7CNH5-F1
#
_entry.id   AF-A0A8H7CNH5-F1
#
_cell.length_a   1.000
_cell.length_b   1.000
_cell.length_c   1.000
_cell.angle_alpha   90.00
_cell.angle_beta   90.00
_cell.angle_gamma   90.00
#
_symmetry.space_group_name_H-M   'P 1'
#
loop_
_entity.id
_entity.type
_entity.pdbx_description
1 polymer ?
#
loop_
_entity_poly.entity_id
_entity_poly.type
_entity_poly.pdbx_seq_one_letter_code
_entity_poly.pdbx_strand_id
1 'polypeptide(L)'
;MASAASMPAVNADLVTFWSFLEDGLNNIMANPDIEYSKYMSLYIVIYNYCTSVDRAGAIADRTGANLMGADLYNNLVRYFVTHLKPLCEKSDSFQDEDLLQYYAYEWEKYSAGANFINRISAYLNRHWIKRERDKGRKGVYPVYTLALVQWKDNLFVPVQQKHRKLGSAILRLIELHRNGEIIDQGLVKKVVDSMVLLGLDQANPEKACLDVYKEHFEVPFIDATEQYYKNESESFLAENSLSNYLIKVEKRLREEEDRVQQYLDPGTRKPLITNCEHVLIQEHSKLMWDNFQALLDNDKDEDLQRMYALLSRIPEGLEPLHKIFEEHVKKAGLAAVAKLIGRENAAEEGDADAVDPEACVDALLDVHKKNSDTVRQCFGGEDGFIASLDAGCREFVNHNATTGAPTSKLAKLLVKHADLLLQKISKVEEDALQAALSRVMLLFKYIEDKDVQQFYMTQLSKRLIHGASAPDDSEVIAQV
;
A
#
# COMPACT_ATOMS: atom_id res chain seq x y z
N MET A 1 35.58 -47.57 3.94
CA MET A 1 36.76 -46.89 3.37
C MET A 1 36.54 -46.76 1.87
N ALA A 2 36.04 -45.62 1.41
CA ALA A 2 35.86 -45.36 -0.01
C ALA A 2 37.20 -44.86 -0.57
N SER A 3 37.70 -45.55 -1.60
CA SER A 3 38.89 -45.19 -2.36
C SER A 3 38.83 -43.72 -2.76
N ALA A 4 39.84 -42.94 -2.35
CA ALA A 4 40.08 -41.62 -2.89
C ALA A 4 40.48 -41.81 -4.36
N ALA A 5 39.58 -41.45 -5.28
CA ALA A 5 39.91 -41.42 -6.70
C ALA A 5 41.14 -40.51 -6.88
N SER A 6 42.24 -41.07 -7.37
CA SER A 6 43.46 -40.32 -7.65
C SER A 6 43.16 -39.26 -8.70
N MET A 7 43.72 -38.05 -8.53
CA MET A 7 43.59 -36.98 -9.53
C MET A 7 43.90 -37.53 -10.94
N PRO A 8 43.03 -37.30 -11.94
CA PRO A 8 43.30 -37.73 -13.29
C PRO A 8 44.59 -37.06 -13.80
N ALA A 9 45.40 -37.81 -14.54
CA ALA A 9 46.60 -37.26 -15.17
C ALA A 9 46.23 -36.07 -16.07
N VAL A 10 47.16 -35.12 -16.23
CA VAL A 10 46.95 -33.87 -17.02
C VAL A 10 46.47 -34.15 -18.46
N ASN A 11 46.74 -35.36 -18.98
CA ASN A 11 46.41 -35.82 -20.33
C ASN A 11 45.25 -36.85 -20.39
N ALA A 12 44.48 -37.06 -19.31
CA ALA A 12 43.44 -38.08 -19.24
C ALA A 12 42.28 -37.82 -20.23
N ASP A 13 41.70 -38.89 -20.80
CA ASP A 13 40.58 -38.84 -21.75
C ASP A 13 39.38 -38.07 -21.20
N LEU A 14 38.63 -37.39 -22.10
CA LEU A 14 37.46 -36.58 -21.74
C LEU A 14 36.48 -37.34 -20.83
N VAL A 15 36.34 -38.65 -21.07
CA VAL A 15 35.48 -39.55 -20.29
C VAL A 15 36.00 -39.75 -18.87
N THR A 16 37.31 -39.96 -18.70
CA THR A 16 37.94 -40.14 -17.38
C THR A 16 37.95 -38.85 -16.57
N PHE A 17 38.23 -37.74 -17.25
CA PHE A 17 38.13 -36.40 -16.67
C PHE A 17 36.70 -36.10 -16.20
N TRP A 18 35.72 -36.34 -17.07
CA TRP A 18 34.32 -36.06 -16.78
C TRP A 18 33.77 -36.97 -15.70
N SER A 19 34.13 -38.25 -15.67
CA SER A 19 33.71 -39.18 -14.61
C SER A 19 34.20 -38.72 -13.22
N PHE A 20 35.46 -38.27 -13.10
CA PHE A 20 35.97 -37.72 -11.84
C PHE A 20 35.27 -36.41 -11.47
N LEU A 21 35.01 -35.55 -12.46
CA LEU A 21 34.27 -34.31 -12.26
C LEU A 21 32.85 -34.60 -11.79
N GLU A 22 32.13 -35.50 -12.46
CA GLU A 22 30.75 -35.89 -12.18
C GLU A 22 30.60 -36.47 -10.76
N ASP A 23 31.53 -37.33 -10.33
CA ASP A 23 31.55 -37.82 -8.93
C ASP A 23 31.77 -36.67 -7.94
N GLY A 24 32.64 -35.72 -8.29
CA GLY A 24 32.84 -34.49 -7.53
C GLY A 24 31.56 -33.66 -7.45
N LEU A 25 30.93 -33.37 -8.59
CA LEU A 25 29.70 -32.59 -8.72
C LEU A 25 28.53 -33.25 -7.98
N ASN A 26 28.39 -34.57 -8.06
CA ASN A 26 27.40 -35.32 -7.30
C ASN A 26 27.61 -35.19 -5.80
N ASN A 27 28.86 -35.18 -5.34
CA ASN A 27 29.18 -34.93 -3.94
C ASN A 27 28.82 -33.49 -3.53
N ILE A 28 29.14 -32.50 -4.37
CA ILE A 28 28.77 -31.08 -4.16
C ILE A 28 27.25 -30.90 -4.06
N MET A 29 26.52 -31.52 -5.00
CA MET A 29 25.07 -31.45 -5.05
C MET A 29 24.42 -32.22 -3.92
N ALA A 30 25.04 -33.28 -3.40
CA ALA A 30 24.54 -34.05 -2.27
C ALA A 30 24.82 -33.38 -0.91
N ASN A 31 26.00 -32.78 -0.74
CA ASN A 31 26.44 -32.07 0.47
C ASN A 31 27.25 -30.82 0.07
N PRO A 32 26.73 -29.60 0.34
CA PRO A 32 27.46 -28.37 0.04
C PRO A 32 28.70 -28.17 0.93
N ASP A 33 28.83 -28.90 2.04
CA ASP A 33 30.00 -28.87 2.92
C ASP A 33 31.11 -29.80 2.43
N ILE A 34 31.91 -29.30 1.48
CA ILE A 34 33.02 -30.04 0.90
C ILE A 34 34.32 -29.68 1.60
N GLU A 35 35.13 -30.69 1.88
CA GLU A 35 36.50 -30.51 2.36
C GLU A 35 37.36 -29.71 1.35
N TYR A 36 38.11 -28.73 1.84
CA TYR A 36 38.93 -27.84 1.01
C TYR A 36 39.87 -28.59 0.04
N SER A 37 40.38 -29.76 0.45
CA SER A 37 41.22 -30.63 -0.38
C SER A 37 40.50 -31.10 -1.65
N LYS A 38 39.23 -31.51 -1.53
CA LYS A 38 38.39 -31.92 -2.68
C LYS A 38 37.94 -30.73 -3.54
N TYR A 39 37.68 -29.58 -2.92
CA TYR A 39 37.41 -28.35 -3.67
C TYR A 39 38.60 -27.96 -4.55
N MET A 40 39.80 -27.96 -3.96
CA MET A 40 41.02 -27.58 -4.67
C MET A 40 41.35 -28.58 -5.78
N SER A 41 41.10 -29.88 -5.56
CA SER A 41 41.31 -30.88 -6.59
C SER A 41 40.40 -30.70 -7.80
N LEU A 42 39.11 -30.44 -7.57
CA LEU A 42 38.15 -30.18 -8.64
C LEU A 42 38.47 -28.89 -9.41
N TYR A 43 38.87 -27.82 -8.71
CA TYR A 43 39.31 -26.58 -9.35
C TYR A 43 40.55 -26.78 -10.22
N ILE A 44 41.58 -27.47 -9.71
CA ILE A 44 42.81 -27.76 -10.46
C ILE A 44 42.49 -28.61 -11.70
N VAL A 45 41.62 -29.60 -11.55
CA VAL A 45 41.19 -30.47 -12.65
C VAL A 45 40.51 -29.65 -13.75
N ILE A 46 39.52 -28.80 -13.41
CA ILE A 46 38.87 -27.89 -14.37
C ILE A 46 39.88 -26.94 -15.03
N TYR A 47 40.79 -26.35 -14.24
CA TYR A 47 41.82 -25.44 -14.74
C TYR A 47 42.75 -26.15 -15.73
N ASN A 48 43.27 -27.33 -15.39
CA ASN A 48 44.17 -28.11 -16.22
C ASN A 48 43.47 -28.52 -17.52
N TYR A 49 42.19 -28.88 -17.48
CA TYR A 49 41.43 -29.21 -18.68
C TYR A 49 41.23 -27.99 -19.58
N CYS A 50 40.87 -26.83 -19.01
CA CYS A 50 40.70 -25.59 -19.78
C CYS A 50 42.03 -25.03 -20.34
N THR A 51 43.18 -25.40 -19.75
CA THR A 51 44.51 -24.93 -20.16
C THR A 51 45.33 -25.98 -20.91
N SER A 52 44.91 -27.24 -20.95
CA SER A 52 45.60 -28.31 -21.68
C SER A 52 45.58 -28.04 -23.19
N VAL A 53 46.78 -27.73 -23.73
CA VAL A 53 46.99 -27.35 -25.13
C VAL A 53 47.16 -28.58 -26.03
N ASP A 54 47.51 -29.74 -25.46
CA ASP A 54 48.03 -30.90 -26.19
C ASP A 54 47.01 -31.75 -26.95
N ARG A 55 45.70 -31.46 -26.87
CA ARG A 55 44.69 -32.10 -27.74
C ARG A 55 44.39 -31.33 -29.03
N ALA A 56 44.92 -30.12 -29.18
CA ALA A 56 44.74 -29.31 -30.39
C ALA A 56 45.74 -29.65 -31.51
N GLY A 57 46.45 -30.78 -31.41
CA GLY A 57 47.32 -31.28 -32.46
C GLY A 57 46.54 -32.01 -33.55
N ALA A 58 45.85 -31.28 -34.44
CA ALA A 58 45.57 -31.72 -35.83
C ALA A 58 44.84 -30.70 -36.73
N ILE A 59 44.35 -29.55 -36.25
CA ILE A 59 43.80 -28.51 -37.14
C ILE A 59 44.30 -27.14 -36.69
N ALA A 60 45.26 -26.63 -37.47
CA ALA A 60 45.78 -25.28 -37.37
C ALA A 60 44.65 -24.23 -37.51
N ASP A 61 44.86 -23.12 -36.82
CA ASP A 61 44.22 -21.80 -36.96
C ASP A 61 42.94 -21.44 -36.20
N ARG A 62 42.23 -22.35 -35.53
CA ARG A 62 41.13 -21.93 -34.63
C ARG A 62 40.97 -22.84 -33.40
N THR A 63 41.36 -22.30 -32.24
CA THR A 63 40.59 -22.45 -30.98
C THR A 63 40.56 -23.83 -30.25
N GLY A 64 41.72 -24.42 -29.91
CA GLY A 64 41.78 -25.58 -28.99
C GLY A 64 41.12 -25.34 -27.62
N ALA A 65 41.40 -24.20 -26.98
CA ALA A 65 40.78 -23.81 -25.71
C ALA A 65 39.26 -23.48 -25.84
N ASN A 66 38.74 -23.22 -27.05
CA ASN A 66 37.31 -22.94 -27.25
C ASN A 66 36.50 -24.23 -27.37
N LEU A 67 37.05 -25.26 -28.03
CA LEU A 67 36.43 -26.58 -28.12
C LEU A 67 36.34 -27.21 -26.72
N MET A 68 37.44 -27.19 -25.97
CA MET A 68 37.48 -27.75 -24.60
C MET A 68 36.51 -27.02 -23.65
N GLY A 69 36.44 -25.69 -23.71
CA GLY A 69 35.47 -24.91 -22.93
C GLY A 69 34.02 -25.18 -23.32
N ALA A 70 33.73 -25.33 -24.62
CA ALA A 70 32.40 -25.66 -25.11
C ALA A 70 31.96 -27.08 -24.70
N ASP A 71 32.86 -28.06 -24.77
CA ASP A 71 32.59 -29.44 -24.38
C ASP A 71 32.32 -29.54 -22.88
N LEU A 72 33.11 -28.85 -22.05
CA LEU A 72 32.87 -28.78 -20.60
C LEU A 72 31.52 -28.12 -20.28
N TYR A 73 31.21 -27.01 -20.95
CA TYR A 73 29.93 -26.32 -20.77
C TYR A 73 28.73 -27.20 -21.15
N ASN A 74 28.79 -27.88 -22.30
CA ASN A 74 27.75 -28.80 -22.74
C ASN A 74 27.58 -30.01 -21.82
N ASN A 75 28.68 -30.55 -21.29
CA ASN A 75 28.61 -31.63 -20.32
C ASN A 75 28.00 -31.15 -18.99
N LEU A 76 28.32 -29.93 -18.52
CA LEU A 76 27.66 -29.32 -17.37
C LEU A 76 26.15 -29.14 -17.60
N VAL A 77 25.74 -28.69 -18.79
CA VAL A 77 24.31 -28.64 -19.16
C VAL A 77 23.65 -30.01 -19.03
N ARG A 78 24.26 -31.05 -19.64
CA ARG A 78 23.73 -32.42 -19.58
C ARG A 78 23.67 -32.97 -18.15
N TYR A 79 24.66 -32.64 -17.32
CA TYR A 79 24.69 -33.00 -15.92
C TYR A 79 23.48 -32.43 -15.18
N PHE A 80 23.26 -31.12 -15.26
CA PHE A 80 22.14 -30.46 -14.60
C PHE A 80 20.80 -31.05 -15.06
N VAL A 81 20.61 -31.27 -16.36
CA VAL A 81 19.39 -31.90 -16.89
C VAL A 81 19.19 -33.31 -16.33
N THR A 82 20.25 -34.13 -16.30
CA THR A 82 20.18 -35.51 -15.82
C THR A 82 19.92 -35.57 -14.32
N HIS A 83 20.48 -34.64 -13.55
CA HIS A 83 20.28 -34.51 -12.11
C HIS A 83 18.86 -34.03 -11.76
N LEU A 84 18.28 -33.11 -12.54
CA LEU A 84 16.97 -32.53 -12.26
C LEU A 84 15.80 -33.44 -12.65
N LYS A 85 15.95 -34.32 -13.65
CA LYS A 85 14.91 -35.29 -14.06
C LYS A 85 14.34 -36.14 -12.91
N PRO A 86 15.15 -36.86 -12.11
CA PRO A 86 14.61 -37.67 -11.01
C PRO A 86 13.98 -36.82 -9.90
N LEU A 87 14.44 -35.57 -9.70
CA LEU A 87 13.83 -34.64 -8.75
C LEU A 87 12.44 -34.20 -9.23
N CYS A 88 12.30 -33.94 -10.54
CA CYS A 88 11.00 -33.65 -11.15
C CYS A 88 10.04 -34.83 -11.00
N GLU A 89 10.48 -36.05 -11.25
CA GLU A 89 9.64 -37.26 -11.11
C GLU A 89 9.21 -37.50 -9.66
N LYS A 90 10.10 -37.26 -8.69
CA LYS A 90 9.77 -37.36 -7.26
C LYS A 90 8.78 -36.28 -6.83
N SER A 91 8.90 -35.06 -7.36
CA SER A 91 7.98 -33.97 -7.06
C SER A 91 6.52 -34.29 -7.40
N ASP A 92 6.28 -35.17 -8.38
CA ASP A 92 4.93 -35.58 -8.78
C ASP A 92 4.19 -36.35 -7.67
N SER A 93 4.91 -36.96 -6.73
CA SER A 93 4.36 -37.70 -5.58
C SER A 93 3.91 -36.82 -4.42
N PHE A 94 4.32 -35.55 -4.38
CA PHE A 94 3.98 -34.60 -3.33
C PHE A 94 2.85 -33.64 -3.76
N GLN A 95 2.13 -33.09 -2.77
CA GLN A 95 1.03 -32.15 -2.96
C GLN A 95 1.08 -31.04 -1.91
N ASP A 96 0.46 -29.89 -2.20
CA ASP A 96 0.28 -28.77 -1.27
C ASP A 96 1.56 -28.40 -0.49
N GLU A 97 1.51 -28.41 0.85
CA GLU A 97 2.62 -28.01 1.72
C GLU A 97 3.83 -28.95 1.62
N ASP A 98 3.61 -30.26 1.51
CA ASP A 98 4.69 -31.25 1.35
C ASP A 98 5.49 -30.99 0.07
N LEU A 99 4.80 -30.58 -1.00
CA LEU A 99 5.44 -30.21 -2.25
C LEU A 99 6.29 -28.94 -2.09
N LEU A 100 5.80 -27.95 -1.36
CA LEU A 100 6.54 -26.71 -1.11
C LEU A 100 7.78 -26.98 -0.25
N GLN A 101 7.65 -27.79 0.80
CA GLN A 101 8.78 -28.19 1.66
C GLN A 101 9.83 -28.95 0.85
N TYR A 102 9.41 -29.91 0.03
CA TYR A 102 10.31 -30.65 -0.86
C TYR A 102 11.01 -29.71 -1.85
N TYR A 103 10.26 -28.83 -2.52
CA TYR A 103 10.81 -27.88 -3.48
C TYR A 103 11.80 -26.91 -2.83
N ALA A 104 11.46 -26.34 -1.67
CA ALA A 104 12.32 -25.39 -0.96
C ALA A 104 13.61 -26.06 -0.48
N TYR A 105 13.52 -27.29 0.04
CA TYR A 105 14.69 -28.06 0.46
C TYR A 105 15.63 -28.36 -0.72
N GLU A 106 15.09 -28.87 -1.82
CA GLU A 106 15.90 -29.17 -3.01
C GLU A 106 16.44 -27.88 -3.65
N TRP A 107 15.69 -26.77 -3.61
CA TRP A 107 16.14 -25.46 -4.09
C TRP A 107 17.34 -24.93 -3.30
N GLU A 108 17.29 -24.94 -1.96
CA GLU A 108 18.41 -24.48 -1.13
C GLU A 108 19.67 -25.32 -1.38
N LYS A 109 19.49 -26.65 -1.46
CA LYS A 109 20.58 -27.59 -1.74
C LYS A 109 21.16 -27.36 -3.13
N TYR A 110 20.32 -27.24 -4.15
CA TYR A 110 20.74 -27.03 -5.53
C TYR A 110 21.38 -25.66 -5.75
N SER A 111 20.82 -24.59 -5.19
CA SER A 111 21.36 -23.23 -5.33
C SER A 111 22.70 -23.08 -4.61
N ALA A 112 22.86 -23.68 -3.43
CA ALA A 112 24.15 -23.76 -2.75
C ALA A 112 25.16 -24.56 -3.58
N GLY A 113 24.78 -25.76 -4.05
CA GLY A 113 25.61 -26.59 -4.90
C GLY A 113 26.02 -25.86 -6.20
N ALA A 114 25.09 -25.20 -6.87
CA ALA A 114 25.34 -24.41 -8.07
C ALA A 114 26.32 -23.25 -7.81
N ASN A 115 26.24 -22.59 -6.65
CA ASN A 115 27.21 -21.58 -6.25
C ASN A 115 28.62 -22.17 -6.09
N PHE A 116 28.76 -23.37 -5.50
CA PHE A 116 30.05 -24.06 -5.44
C PHE A 116 30.57 -24.44 -6.82
N ILE A 117 29.71 -25.00 -7.69
CA ILE A 117 30.06 -25.36 -9.07
C ILE A 117 30.52 -24.12 -9.85
N ASN A 118 29.87 -22.98 -9.63
CA ASN A 118 30.25 -21.71 -10.23
C ASN A 118 31.64 -21.24 -9.77
N ARG A 119 31.99 -21.45 -8.49
CA ARG A 119 33.32 -21.11 -7.94
C ARG A 119 34.42 -22.02 -8.48
N ILE A 120 34.21 -23.34 -8.53
CA ILE A 120 35.20 -24.26 -9.12
C ILE A 120 35.36 -24.00 -10.64
N SER A 121 34.31 -23.52 -11.29
CA SER A 121 34.30 -23.17 -12.72
C SER A 121 34.69 -21.71 -12.99
N ALA A 122 35.32 -21.01 -12.03
CA ALA A 122 35.66 -19.59 -12.16
C ALA A 122 36.56 -19.30 -13.38
N TYR A 123 37.46 -20.21 -13.74
CA TYR A 123 38.29 -20.07 -14.95
C TYR A 123 37.45 -20.09 -16.22
N LEU A 124 36.49 -21.02 -16.33
CA LEU A 124 35.56 -21.12 -17.45
C LEU A 124 34.71 -19.85 -17.57
N ASN A 125 34.19 -19.35 -16.45
CA ASN A 125 33.44 -18.09 -16.38
C ASN A 125 34.26 -16.89 -16.87
N ARG A 126 35.51 -16.76 -16.40
CA ARG A 126 36.36 -15.59 -16.65
C ARG A 126 36.90 -15.53 -18.08
N HIS A 127 37.24 -16.68 -18.67
CA HIS A 127 37.97 -16.72 -19.94
C HIS A 127 37.11 -17.18 -21.11
N TRP A 128 36.37 -18.28 -20.96
CA TRP A 128 35.59 -18.83 -22.06
C TRP A 128 34.23 -18.15 -22.21
N ILE A 129 33.43 -18.11 -21.12
CA ILE A 129 32.08 -17.55 -21.14
C ILE A 129 32.10 -16.06 -21.47
N LYS A 130 33.01 -15.30 -20.86
CA LYS A 130 33.18 -13.87 -21.17
C LYS A 130 33.49 -13.65 -22.66
N ARG A 131 34.41 -14.43 -23.23
CA ARG A 131 34.80 -14.33 -24.64
C ARG A 131 33.67 -14.72 -25.60
N GLU A 132 32.86 -15.73 -25.25
CA GLU A 132 31.71 -16.14 -26.07
C GLU A 132 30.55 -15.15 -26.01
N ARG A 133 30.34 -14.50 -24.84
CA ARG A 133 29.42 -13.36 -24.70
C ARG A 133 29.88 -12.15 -25.52
N ASP A 134 31.17 -11.82 -25.48
CA ASP A 134 31.76 -10.71 -26.26
C ASP A 134 31.66 -10.95 -27.78
N LYS A 135 31.60 -12.22 -28.22
CA LYS A 135 31.34 -12.61 -29.63
C LYS A 135 29.87 -12.51 -30.03
N GLY A 136 28.97 -12.11 -29.13
CA GLY A 136 27.55 -11.91 -29.42
C GLY A 136 26.71 -13.20 -29.45
N ARG A 137 27.20 -14.33 -28.93
CA ARG A 137 26.37 -15.54 -28.78
C ARG A 137 25.37 -15.34 -27.65
N LYS A 138 24.10 -15.17 -28.02
CA LYS A 138 22.97 -15.16 -27.09
C LYS A 138 22.73 -16.58 -26.56
N GLY A 139 22.52 -16.74 -25.25
CA GLY A 139 22.27 -18.04 -24.61
C GLY A 139 23.47 -18.71 -23.91
N VAL A 140 24.63 -18.04 -23.86
CA VAL A 140 25.78 -18.50 -23.05
C VAL A 140 25.81 -17.71 -21.75
N TYR A 141 25.53 -18.39 -20.65
CA TYR A 141 25.41 -17.80 -19.32
C TYR A 141 26.54 -18.26 -18.39
N PRO A 142 26.95 -17.43 -17.40
CA PRO A 142 27.78 -17.90 -16.29
C PRO A 142 27.24 -19.18 -15.67
N VAL A 143 28.11 -20.04 -15.14
CA VAL A 143 27.72 -21.38 -14.68
C VAL A 143 26.60 -21.34 -13.63
N TYR A 144 26.60 -20.36 -12.73
CA TYR A 144 25.49 -20.16 -11.79
C TYR A 144 24.16 -19.85 -12.50
N THR A 145 24.16 -18.84 -13.38
CA THR A 145 22.99 -18.47 -14.17
C THR A 145 22.51 -19.62 -15.07
N LEU A 146 23.43 -20.41 -15.63
CA LEU A 146 23.08 -21.62 -16.36
C LEU A 146 22.33 -22.61 -15.48
N ALA A 147 22.81 -22.87 -14.26
CA ALA A 147 22.12 -23.75 -13.32
C ALA A 147 20.70 -23.25 -13.02
N LEU A 148 20.52 -21.93 -12.84
CA LEU A 148 19.19 -21.32 -12.67
C LEU A 148 18.29 -21.52 -13.90
N VAL A 149 18.80 -21.35 -15.12
CA VAL A 149 18.06 -21.64 -16.36
C VAL A 149 17.67 -23.12 -16.42
N GLN A 150 18.58 -24.04 -16.08
CA GLN A 150 18.27 -25.47 -16.08
C GLN A 150 17.23 -25.83 -15.03
N TRP A 151 17.27 -25.22 -13.84
CA TRP A 151 16.24 -25.37 -12.83
C TRP A 151 14.88 -24.87 -13.33
N LYS A 152 14.86 -23.68 -13.96
CA LYS A 152 13.65 -23.10 -14.55
C LYS A 152 13.02 -24.06 -15.57
N ASP A 153 13.80 -24.48 -16.56
CA ASP A 153 13.28 -25.21 -17.72
C ASP A 153 12.96 -26.69 -17.42
N ASN A 154 13.73 -27.34 -16.53
CA ASN A 154 13.60 -28.78 -16.29
C ASN A 154 12.87 -29.15 -15.00
N LEU A 155 12.70 -28.21 -14.05
CA LEU A 155 11.99 -28.46 -12.80
C LEU A 155 10.82 -27.51 -12.63
N PHE A 156 11.07 -26.20 -12.57
CA PHE A 156 10.03 -25.21 -12.27
C PHE A 156 8.90 -25.20 -13.31
N VAL A 157 9.23 -25.06 -14.59
CA VAL A 157 8.23 -25.00 -15.67
C VAL A 157 7.44 -26.32 -15.77
N PRO A 158 8.04 -27.52 -15.76
CA PRO A 158 7.28 -28.77 -15.76
C PRO A 158 6.36 -28.93 -14.55
N VAL A 159 6.82 -28.58 -13.34
CA VAL A 159 6.01 -28.67 -12.12
C VAL A 159 4.85 -27.65 -12.15
N GLN A 160 5.09 -26.45 -12.68
CA GLN A 160 4.08 -25.41 -12.82
C GLN A 160 3.09 -25.70 -13.95
N GLN A 161 3.53 -26.25 -15.09
CA GLN A 161 2.68 -26.54 -16.26
C GLN A 161 1.80 -27.75 -16.06
N LYS A 162 2.31 -28.82 -15.42
CA LYS A 162 1.54 -30.05 -15.30
C LYS A 162 0.25 -29.86 -14.49
N HIS A 163 0.24 -28.98 -13.48
CA HIS A 163 -0.93 -28.77 -12.61
C HIS A 163 -0.99 -27.42 -11.84
N ARG A 164 -0.15 -26.42 -12.12
CA ARG A 164 -0.01 -25.18 -11.32
C ARG A 164 0.17 -25.39 -9.80
N LYS A 165 0.66 -26.56 -9.39
CA LYS A 165 0.67 -26.99 -7.97
C LYS A 165 1.41 -26.04 -7.05
N LEU A 166 2.56 -25.51 -7.49
CA LEU A 166 3.38 -24.64 -6.63
C LEU A 166 2.68 -23.30 -6.41
N GLY A 167 2.24 -22.64 -7.48
CA GLY A 167 1.46 -21.40 -7.36
C GLY A 167 0.20 -21.60 -6.51
N SER A 168 -0.62 -22.61 -6.82
CA SER A 168 -1.86 -22.87 -6.08
C SER A 168 -1.62 -23.25 -4.62
N ALA A 169 -0.57 -24.02 -4.31
CA ALA A 169 -0.23 -24.39 -2.95
C ALA A 169 0.17 -23.15 -2.12
N ILE A 170 0.96 -22.24 -2.69
CA ILE A 170 1.32 -20.99 -2.01
C ILE A 170 0.08 -20.13 -1.79
N LEU A 171 -0.78 -19.99 -2.81
CA LEU A 171 -2.03 -19.23 -2.67
C LEU A 171 -2.92 -19.80 -1.57
N ARG A 172 -3.03 -21.13 -1.48
CA ARG A 172 -3.77 -21.81 -0.43
C ARG A 172 -3.16 -21.59 0.96
N LEU A 173 -1.83 -21.67 1.10
CA LEU A 173 -1.18 -21.33 2.38
C LEU A 173 -1.44 -19.87 2.76
N ILE A 174 -1.39 -18.93 1.81
CA ILE A 174 -1.70 -17.53 2.09
C ILE A 174 -3.17 -17.36 2.49
N GLU A 175 -4.10 -18.11 1.88
CA GLU A 175 -5.52 -18.12 2.26
C GLU A 175 -5.71 -18.66 3.69
N LEU A 176 -5.06 -19.75 4.08
CA LEU A 176 -5.07 -20.25 5.46
C LEU A 176 -4.53 -19.20 6.44
N HIS A 177 -3.47 -18.50 6.06
CA HIS A 177 -2.93 -17.39 6.85
C HIS A 177 -3.89 -16.20 6.96
N ARG A 178 -4.69 -15.91 5.91
CA ARG A 178 -5.76 -14.88 5.97
C ARG A 178 -6.89 -15.27 6.91
N ASN A 179 -7.16 -16.57 7.02
CA ASN A 179 -8.12 -17.15 7.96
C ASN A 179 -7.60 -17.23 9.41
N GLY A 180 -6.34 -16.83 9.64
CA GLY A 180 -5.72 -16.75 10.97
C GLY A 180 -4.97 -18.02 11.39
N GLU A 181 -4.73 -18.95 10.47
CA GLU A 181 -3.90 -20.12 10.74
C GLU A 181 -2.40 -19.77 10.73
N ILE A 182 -1.62 -20.51 11.52
CA ILE A 182 -0.17 -20.33 11.59
C ILE A 182 0.45 -21.11 10.43
N ILE A 183 1.14 -20.40 9.52
CA ILE A 183 1.85 -20.98 8.39
C ILE A 183 3.36 -20.82 8.53
N ASP A 184 4.13 -21.68 7.84
CA ASP A 184 5.57 -21.47 7.68
C ASP A 184 5.83 -20.35 6.64
N GLN A 185 5.92 -19.12 7.15
CA GLN A 185 6.25 -17.93 6.35
C GLN A 185 7.64 -18.03 5.70
N GLY A 186 8.57 -18.75 6.34
CA GLY A 186 9.92 -18.97 5.81
C GLY A 186 9.88 -19.85 4.56
N LEU A 187 9.00 -20.85 4.55
CA LEU A 187 8.77 -21.70 3.39
C LEU A 187 8.26 -20.89 2.20
N VAL A 188 7.21 -20.09 2.39
CA VAL A 188 6.65 -19.22 1.33
C VAL A 188 7.72 -18.29 0.78
N LYS A 189 8.48 -17.64 1.67
CA LYS A 189 9.57 -16.74 1.28
C LYS A 189 10.62 -17.44 0.41
N LYS A 190 11.08 -18.64 0.79
CA LYS A 190 12.09 -19.38 0.01
C LYS A 190 11.61 -19.71 -1.40
N VAL A 191 10.34 -20.09 -1.54
CA VAL A 191 9.77 -20.43 -2.85
C VAL A 191 9.55 -19.17 -3.70
N VAL A 192 9.11 -18.07 -3.09
CA VAL A 192 8.96 -16.77 -3.76
C VAL A 192 10.33 -16.22 -4.20
N ASP A 193 11.33 -16.23 -3.32
CA ASP A 193 12.70 -15.81 -3.61
C ASP A 193 13.29 -16.67 -4.75
N SER A 194 12.97 -17.97 -4.80
CA SER A 194 13.31 -18.84 -5.92
C SER A 194 12.72 -18.32 -7.23
N MET A 195 11.42 -18.00 -7.27
CA MET A 195 10.75 -17.47 -8.48
C MET A 195 11.36 -16.15 -8.95
N VAL A 196 11.74 -15.27 -8.01
CA VAL A 196 12.43 -14.00 -8.30
C VAL A 196 13.82 -14.26 -8.90
N LEU A 197 14.59 -15.20 -8.33
CA LEU A 197 15.93 -15.56 -8.80
C LEU A 197 15.94 -16.26 -10.17
N LEU A 198 14.88 -17.00 -10.51
CA LEU A 198 14.69 -17.62 -11.83
C LEU A 198 14.35 -16.59 -12.92
N GLY A 199 14.06 -15.36 -12.51
CA GLY A 199 13.84 -14.21 -13.34
C GLY A 199 15.11 -13.66 -14.01
N LEU A 200 15.42 -14.16 -15.22
CA LEU A 200 16.62 -13.80 -15.96
C LEU A 200 16.29 -13.04 -17.26
N ASP A 201 16.90 -11.87 -17.46
CA ASP A 201 16.85 -11.15 -18.74
C ASP A 201 17.82 -11.80 -19.75
N GLN A 202 17.28 -12.31 -20.86
CA GLN A 202 18.05 -12.96 -21.94
C GLN A 202 19.06 -12.01 -22.61
N ALA A 203 18.85 -10.69 -22.52
CA ALA A 203 19.77 -9.68 -23.04
C ALA A 203 20.83 -9.27 -22.01
N ASN A 204 20.48 -9.25 -20.71
CA ASN A 204 21.38 -8.87 -19.62
C ASN A 204 21.22 -9.79 -18.40
N PRO A 205 22.01 -10.86 -18.29
CA PRO A 205 21.95 -11.80 -17.16
C PRO A 205 22.34 -11.19 -15.80
N GLU A 206 22.83 -9.95 -15.77
CA GLU A 206 23.11 -9.18 -14.55
C GLU A 206 21.91 -8.33 -14.10
N LYS A 207 20.86 -8.21 -14.93
CA LYS A 207 19.63 -7.49 -14.60
C LYS A 207 18.57 -8.49 -14.16
N ALA A 208 18.15 -8.38 -12.90
CA ALA A 208 17.02 -9.16 -12.39
C ALA A 208 15.75 -8.83 -13.20
N CYS A 209 15.05 -9.87 -13.64
CA CYS A 209 13.86 -9.77 -14.47
C CYS A 209 12.70 -10.45 -13.76
N LEU A 210 11.75 -9.69 -13.23
CA LEU A 210 10.66 -10.22 -12.40
C LEU A 210 9.56 -10.96 -13.20
N ASP A 211 9.77 -11.28 -14.48
CA ASP A 211 8.73 -11.81 -15.37
C ASP A 211 8.19 -13.17 -14.90
N VAL A 212 9.07 -14.07 -14.43
CA VAL A 212 8.68 -15.39 -13.91
C VAL A 212 7.82 -15.25 -12.66
N TYR A 213 8.22 -14.36 -11.75
CA TYR A 213 7.47 -14.05 -10.54
C TYR A 213 6.11 -13.40 -10.89
N LYS A 214 6.11 -12.45 -11.82
CA LYS A 214 4.89 -11.75 -12.27
C LYS A 214 3.86 -12.69 -12.86
N GLU A 215 4.28 -13.50 -13.84
CA GLU A 215 3.38 -14.35 -14.61
C GLU A 215 2.86 -15.54 -13.79
N HIS A 216 3.73 -16.17 -12.99
CA HIS A 216 3.37 -17.42 -12.30
C HIS A 216 2.90 -17.23 -10.87
N PHE A 217 3.15 -16.08 -10.25
CA PHE A 217 2.78 -15.80 -8.87
C PHE A 217 2.02 -14.48 -8.71
N GLU A 218 2.58 -13.33 -9.09
CA GLU A 218 2.01 -12.01 -8.77
C GLU A 218 0.59 -11.85 -9.34
N VAL A 219 0.38 -12.16 -10.63
CA VAL A 219 -0.94 -12.03 -11.27
C VAL A 219 -1.96 -13.01 -10.64
N PRO A 220 -1.72 -14.33 -10.56
CA PRO A 220 -2.63 -15.24 -9.87
C PRO A 220 -2.89 -14.88 -8.40
N PHE A 221 -1.89 -14.33 -7.71
CA PHE A 221 -2.00 -13.90 -6.32
C PHE A 221 -2.91 -12.68 -6.17
N ILE A 222 -2.75 -11.67 -7.02
CA ILE A 222 -3.63 -10.49 -7.02
C ILE A 222 -5.07 -10.91 -7.36
N ASP A 223 -5.26 -11.75 -8.39
CA ASP A 223 -6.59 -12.25 -8.79
C ASP A 223 -7.27 -13.05 -7.67
N ALA A 224 -6.54 -13.96 -7.02
CA ALA A 224 -7.06 -14.75 -5.90
C ALA A 224 -7.39 -13.85 -4.68
N THR A 225 -6.60 -12.80 -4.47
CA THR A 225 -6.83 -11.81 -3.41
C THR A 225 -8.07 -10.98 -3.68
N GLU A 226 -8.29 -10.60 -4.93
CA GLU A 226 -9.49 -9.90 -5.38
C GLU A 226 -10.75 -10.71 -5.05
N GLN A 227 -10.78 -11.97 -5.47
CA GLN A 227 -11.91 -12.87 -5.27
C GLN A 227 -12.16 -13.17 -3.79
N TYR A 228 -11.08 -13.38 -3.01
CA TYR A 228 -11.18 -13.61 -1.58
C TYR A 228 -11.83 -12.41 -0.87
N TYR A 229 -11.33 -11.19 -1.13
CA TYR A 229 -11.86 -9.99 -0.48
C TYR A 229 -13.23 -9.58 -0.97
N LYS A 230 -13.58 -9.89 -2.22
CA LYS A 230 -14.95 -9.71 -2.72
C LYS A 230 -15.94 -10.56 -1.96
N ASN A 231 -15.68 -11.86 -1.84
CA ASN A 231 -16.54 -12.78 -1.09
C ASN A 231 -16.57 -12.44 0.41
N GLU A 232 -15.42 -12.12 1.00
CA GLU A 232 -15.31 -11.77 2.43
C GLU A 232 -16.07 -10.46 2.73
N SER A 233 -15.96 -9.45 1.87
CA SER A 233 -16.62 -8.16 2.07
C SER A 233 -18.13 -8.26 1.95
N GLU A 234 -18.64 -8.94 0.93
CA GLU A 234 -20.09 -9.16 0.74
C GLU A 234 -20.69 -9.95 1.90
N SER A 235 -20.05 -11.05 2.31
CA SER A 235 -20.51 -11.86 3.45
C SER A 235 -20.48 -11.07 4.76
N PHE A 236 -19.41 -10.28 4.98
CA PHE A 236 -19.27 -9.52 6.22
C PHE A 236 -20.28 -8.37 6.31
N LEU A 237 -20.53 -7.67 5.20
CA LEU A 237 -21.53 -6.60 5.13
C LEU A 237 -22.96 -7.10 5.30
N ALA A 238 -23.25 -8.35 4.94
CA ALA A 238 -24.56 -8.96 5.17
C ALA A 238 -24.85 -9.22 6.66
N GLU A 239 -23.82 -9.47 7.46
CA GLU A 239 -23.95 -9.88 8.87
C GLU A 239 -23.63 -8.75 9.86
N ASN A 240 -22.85 -7.75 9.47
CA ASN A 240 -22.27 -6.75 10.38
C ASN A 240 -22.61 -5.31 9.98
N SER A 241 -22.43 -4.39 10.93
CA SER A 241 -22.57 -2.95 10.70
C SER A 241 -21.41 -2.37 9.90
N LEU A 242 -21.65 -1.24 9.23
CA LEU A 242 -20.62 -0.52 8.48
C LEU A 242 -19.43 -0.12 9.35
N SER A 243 -19.63 0.30 10.59
CA SER A 243 -18.54 0.62 11.54
C SER A 243 -17.56 -0.55 11.69
N ASN A 244 -18.07 -1.77 11.88
CA ASN A 244 -17.24 -2.96 12.00
C ASN A 244 -16.52 -3.27 10.68
N TYR A 245 -17.17 -2.99 9.54
CA TYR A 245 -16.57 -3.17 8.23
C TYR A 245 -15.38 -2.23 8.02
N LEU A 246 -15.49 -0.94 8.37
CA LEU A 246 -14.39 0.03 8.24
C LEU A 246 -13.15 -0.40 9.05
N ILE A 247 -13.37 -0.85 10.30
CA ILE A 247 -12.29 -1.39 11.15
C ILE A 247 -11.66 -2.63 10.52
N LYS A 248 -12.47 -3.53 9.95
CA LYS A 248 -11.98 -4.74 9.29
C LYS A 248 -11.17 -4.41 8.05
N VAL A 249 -11.61 -3.48 7.21
CA VAL A 249 -10.88 -3.05 6.01
C VAL A 249 -9.52 -2.45 6.38
N GLU A 250 -9.46 -1.55 7.37
CA GLU A 250 -8.20 -0.97 7.85
C GLU A 250 -7.23 -2.07 8.32
N LYS A 251 -7.74 -3.03 9.11
CA LYS A 251 -6.94 -4.16 9.58
C LYS A 251 -6.44 -5.02 8.42
N ARG A 252 -7.30 -5.36 7.46
CA ARG A 252 -6.95 -6.21 6.31
C ARG A 252 -5.90 -5.56 5.41
N LEU A 253 -6.02 -4.26 5.14
CA LEU A 253 -5.01 -3.52 4.38
C LEU A 253 -3.64 -3.55 5.05
N ARG A 254 -3.60 -3.34 6.38
CA ARG A 254 -2.35 -3.43 7.16
C ARG A 254 -1.76 -4.84 7.14
N GLU A 255 -2.61 -5.86 7.32
CA GLU A 255 -2.15 -7.25 7.27
C GLU A 255 -1.58 -7.62 5.89
N GLU A 256 -2.18 -7.17 4.77
CA GLU A 256 -1.62 -7.41 3.43
C GLU A 256 -0.30 -6.66 3.20
N GLU A 257 -0.18 -5.44 3.71
CA GLU A 257 1.08 -4.69 3.68
C GLU A 257 2.20 -5.39 4.45
N ASP A 258 1.89 -5.90 5.65
CA ASP A 258 2.81 -6.69 6.47
C ASP A 258 3.19 -8.01 5.77
N ARG A 259 2.24 -8.68 5.10
CA ARG A 259 2.51 -9.91 4.32
C ARG A 259 3.50 -9.64 3.19
N VAL A 260 3.33 -8.53 2.48
CA VAL A 260 4.29 -8.15 1.42
C VAL A 260 5.68 -7.91 2.01
N GLN A 261 5.76 -7.20 3.14
CA GLN A 261 7.03 -6.90 3.78
C GLN A 261 7.77 -8.14 4.32
N GLN A 262 7.04 -9.15 4.78
CA GLN A 262 7.63 -10.35 5.40
C GLN A 262 8.24 -11.31 4.35
N TYR A 263 7.50 -11.62 3.28
CA TYR A 263 7.86 -12.72 2.38
C TYR A 263 7.57 -12.52 0.89
N LEU A 264 7.11 -11.34 0.43
CA LEU A 264 6.91 -11.06 -1.00
C LEU A 264 7.89 -10.02 -1.54
N ASP A 265 7.94 -9.87 -2.86
CA ASP A 265 8.73 -8.82 -3.50
C ASP A 265 8.16 -7.42 -3.19
N PRO A 266 8.98 -6.42 -2.84
CA PRO A 266 8.51 -5.06 -2.57
C PRO A 266 7.77 -4.40 -3.73
N GLY A 267 8.03 -4.83 -4.97
CA GLY A 267 7.34 -4.37 -6.18
C GLY A 267 5.84 -4.71 -6.18
N THR A 268 5.46 -5.80 -5.53
CA THR A 268 4.06 -6.28 -5.43
C THR A 268 3.20 -5.42 -4.50
N ARG A 269 3.82 -4.62 -3.61
CA ARG A 269 3.09 -3.79 -2.63
C ARG A 269 2.09 -2.86 -3.30
N LYS A 270 2.53 -2.10 -4.30
CA LYS A 270 1.67 -1.12 -4.98
C LYS A 270 0.48 -1.78 -5.70
N PRO A 271 0.67 -2.73 -6.63
CA PRO A 271 -0.45 -3.33 -7.34
C PRO A 271 -1.40 -4.11 -6.42
N LEU A 272 -0.88 -4.77 -5.38
CA LEU A 272 -1.72 -5.47 -4.40
C LEU A 272 -2.60 -4.50 -3.61
N ILE A 273 -2.02 -3.44 -3.03
CA ILE A 273 -2.77 -2.49 -2.21
C ILE A 273 -3.79 -1.74 -3.07
N THR A 274 -3.44 -1.32 -4.28
CA THR A 274 -4.41 -0.69 -5.20
C THR A 274 -5.57 -1.63 -5.54
N ASN A 275 -5.30 -2.93 -5.74
CA ASN A 275 -6.37 -3.90 -5.98
C ASN A 275 -7.27 -4.09 -4.74
N CYS A 276 -6.67 -4.18 -3.55
CA CYS A 276 -7.42 -4.26 -2.30
C CYS A 276 -8.26 -2.99 -2.06
N GLU A 277 -7.73 -1.80 -2.34
CA GLU A 277 -8.46 -0.54 -2.25
C GLU A 277 -9.65 -0.50 -3.24
N HIS A 278 -9.48 -1.01 -4.47
CA HIS A 278 -10.56 -1.15 -5.43
C HIS A 278 -11.69 -2.07 -4.91
N VAL A 279 -11.37 -3.28 -4.47
CA VAL A 279 -12.38 -4.27 -4.03
C VAL A 279 -13.03 -3.90 -2.70
N LEU A 280 -12.23 -3.50 -1.70
CA LEU A 280 -12.72 -3.28 -0.34
C LEU A 280 -13.32 -1.88 -0.15
N ILE A 281 -12.94 -0.90 -0.96
CA ILE A 281 -13.37 0.48 -0.76
C ILE A 281 -14.15 0.98 -1.98
N GLN A 282 -13.63 0.83 -3.20
CA GLN A 282 -14.28 1.41 -4.39
C GLN A 282 -15.62 0.75 -4.72
N GLU A 283 -15.70 -0.59 -4.70
CA GLU A 283 -16.96 -1.32 -4.96
C GLU A 283 -18.05 -0.97 -3.92
N HIS A 284 -17.66 -0.73 -2.66
CA HIS A 284 -18.57 -0.45 -1.55
C HIS A 284 -18.71 1.04 -1.19
N SER A 285 -18.13 1.93 -2.01
CA SER A 285 -18.12 3.39 -1.79
C SER A 285 -19.53 3.98 -1.63
N LYS A 286 -20.50 3.52 -2.43
CA LYS A 286 -21.89 3.95 -2.35
C LYS A 286 -22.51 3.69 -0.98
N LEU A 287 -22.28 2.50 -0.42
CA LEU A 287 -22.76 2.14 0.91
C LEU A 287 -22.15 3.06 1.98
N MET A 288 -20.87 3.41 1.83
CA MET A 288 -20.19 4.35 2.74
C MET A 288 -20.81 5.74 2.66
N TRP A 289 -21.09 6.25 1.45
CA TRP A 289 -21.74 7.55 1.25
C TRP A 289 -23.15 7.59 1.86
N ASP A 290 -23.97 6.56 1.63
CA ASP A 290 -25.35 6.51 2.15
C ASP A 290 -25.41 6.52 3.69
N ASN A 291 -24.42 5.91 4.34
CA ASN A 291 -24.32 5.85 5.81
C ASN A 291 -23.54 7.03 6.42
N PHE A 292 -22.87 7.84 5.61
CA PHE A 292 -22.08 8.98 6.11
C PHE A 292 -22.94 9.98 6.89
N GLN A 293 -24.15 10.28 6.39
CA GLN A 293 -25.10 11.14 7.11
C GLN A 293 -25.44 10.58 8.50
N ALA A 294 -25.67 9.27 8.60
CA ALA A 294 -26.00 8.64 9.88
C ALA A 294 -24.81 8.65 10.86
N LEU A 295 -23.57 8.58 10.36
CA LEU A 295 -22.38 8.71 11.21
C LEU A 295 -22.18 10.13 11.73
N LEU A 296 -22.46 11.14 10.90
CA LEU A 296 -22.46 12.55 11.31
C LEU A 296 -23.55 12.82 12.36
N ASP A 297 -24.77 12.34 12.14
CA ASP A 297 -25.89 12.58 13.06
C ASP A 297 -25.71 11.90 14.43
N ASN A 298 -24.92 10.82 14.49
CA ASN A 298 -24.63 10.07 15.72
C ASN A 298 -23.28 10.44 16.36
N ASP A 299 -22.59 11.48 15.88
CA ASP A 299 -21.29 11.96 16.40
C ASP A 299 -20.25 10.83 16.54
N LYS A 300 -20.19 9.92 15.55
CA LYS A 300 -19.22 8.81 15.55
C LYS A 300 -17.88 9.22 14.93
N ASP A 301 -17.15 10.07 15.63
CA ASP A 301 -15.92 10.69 15.14
C ASP A 301 -14.85 9.69 14.68
N GLU A 302 -14.64 8.58 15.41
CA GLU A 302 -13.65 7.57 15.01
C GLU A 302 -14.01 6.86 13.70
N ASP A 303 -15.30 6.59 13.47
CA ASP A 303 -15.76 5.93 12.25
C ASP A 303 -15.70 6.89 11.07
N LEU A 304 -15.94 8.19 11.30
CA LEU A 304 -15.75 9.26 10.32
C LEU A 304 -14.26 9.39 9.92
N GLN A 305 -13.35 9.36 10.89
CA GLN A 305 -11.90 9.34 10.64
C GLN A 305 -11.49 8.16 9.77
N ARG A 306 -11.96 6.95 10.12
CA ARG A 306 -11.67 5.73 9.35
C ARG A 306 -12.23 5.82 7.94
N MET A 307 -13.48 6.27 7.80
CA MET A 307 -14.12 6.43 6.49
C MET A 307 -13.36 7.43 5.61
N TYR A 308 -12.94 8.57 6.17
CA TYR A 308 -12.12 9.55 5.47
C TYR A 308 -10.75 8.99 5.07
N ALA A 309 -10.05 8.31 5.99
CA ALA A 309 -8.74 7.71 5.71
C ALA A 309 -8.79 6.61 4.64
N LEU A 310 -9.95 5.94 4.49
CA LEU A 310 -10.17 4.93 3.45
C LEU A 310 -10.55 5.57 2.12
N LEU A 311 -11.51 6.51 2.10
CA LEU A 311 -12.00 7.13 0.85
C LEU A 311 -11.01 8.14 0.24
N SER A 312 -10.13 8.75 1.04
CA SER A 312 -9.03 9.59 0.56
C SER A 312 -7.98 8.83 -0.27
N ARG A 313 -7.96 7.50 -0.19
CA ARG A 313 -7.08 6.65 -1.01
C ARG A 313 -7.57 6.49 -2.44
N ILE A 314 -8.87 6.73 -2.69
CA ILE A 314 -9.49 6.53 -3.99
C ILE A 314 -9.64 7.88 -4.70
N PRO A 315 -9.29 7.98 -5.99
CA PRO A 315 -9.60 9.16 -6.80
C PRO A 315 -11.12 9.39 -6.86
N GLU A 316 -11.57 10.62 -6.59
CA GLU A 316 -12.99 11.02 -6.56
C GLU A 316 -13.81 10.43 -5.39
N GLY A 317 -13.18 9.72 -4.44
CA GLY A 317 -13.89 9.15 -3.29
C GLY A 317 -14.50 10.19 -2.35
N LEU A 318 -13.91 11.40 -2.29
CA LEU A 318 -14.24 12.46 -1.34
C LEU A 318 -15.28 13.47 -1.84
N GLU A 319 -15.46 13.63 -3.17
CA GLU A 319 -16.39 14.62 -3.72
C GLU A 319 -17.85 14.44 -3.24
N PRO A 320 -18.39 13.20 -3.13
CA PRO A 320 -19.73 13.01 -2.59
C PRO A 320 -19.82 13.35 -1.09
N LEU A 321 -18.75 13.10 -0.32
CA LEU A 321 -18.75 13.43 1.12
C LEU A 321 -18.77 14.93 1.35
N HIS A 322 -18.06 15.71 0.52
CA HIS A 322 -18.11 17.17 0.57
C HIS A 322 -19.56 17.67 0.45
N LYS A 323 -20.31 17.16 -0.54
CA LYS A 323 -21.73 17.54 -0.75
C LYS A 323 -22.63 17.12 0.42
N ILE A 324 -22.49 15.88 0.91
CA ILE A 324 -23.29 15.39 2.04
C ILE A 324 -22.98 16.20 3.30
N PHE A 325 -21.71 16.51 3.54
CA PHE A 325 -21.29 17.33 4.67
C PHE A 325 -21.83 18.76 4.56
N GLU A 326 -21.76 19.36 3.38
CA GLU A 326 -22.34 20.68 3.09
C GLU A 326 -23.85 20.70 3.41
N GLU A 327 -24.60 19.68 2.96
CA GLU A 327 -26.02 19.53 3.28
C GLU A 327 -26.29 19.29 4.77
N HIS A 328 -25.45 18.51 5.46
CA HIS A 328 -25.56 18.28 6.89
C HIS A 328 -25.37 19.59 7.67
N VAL A 329 -24.34 20.37 7.33
CA VAL A 329 -24.08 21.70 7.93
C VAL A 329 -25.27 22.64 7.72
N LYS A 330 -25.84 22.66 6.50
CA LYS A 330 -27.05 23.44 6.20
C LYS A 330 -28.23 23.02 7.06
N LYS A 331 -28.53 21.72 7.12
CA LYS A 331 -29.66 21.17 7.92
C LYS A 331 -29.47 21.44 9.41
N ALA A 332 -28.26 21.24 9.95
CA ALA A 332 -27.93 21.51 11.35
C ALA A 332 -28.09 23.00 11.69
N GLY A 333 -27.59 23.89 10.83
CA GLY A 333 -27.74 25.34 10.99
C GLY A 333 -29.20 25.78 10.94
N LEU A 334 -29.96 25.30 9.96
CA LEU A 334 -31.40 25.59 9.84
C LEU A 334 -32.21 25.06 11.02
N ALA A 335 -31.90 23.87 11.53
CA ALA A 335 -32.56 23.29 12.68
C ALA A 335 -32.28 24.08 13.97
N ALA A 336 -31.04 24.56 14.16
CA ALA A 336 -30.68 25.41 15.29
C ALA A 336 -31.47 26.74 15.25
N VAL A 337 -31.55 27.37 14.08
CA VAL A 337 -32.35 28.60 13.87
C VAL A 337 -33.84 28.32 14.10
N ALA A 338 -34.38 27.22 13.57
CA ALA A 338 -35.79 26.87 13.70
C ALA A 338 -36.19 26.52 15.15
N LYS A 339 -35.32 25.86 15.93
CA LYS A 339 -35.58 25.53 17.35
C LYS A 339 -35.69 26.79 18.22
N LEU A 340 -34.94 27.83 17.87
CA LEU A 340 -34.99 29.11 18.57
C LEU A 340 -36.29 29.88 18.23
N ILE A 341 -36.73 29.83 16.97
CA ILE A 341 -37.98 30.48 16.52
C ILE A 341 -39.23 29.70 16.95
N GLY A 342 -39.19 28.36 16.92
CA GLY A 342 -40.30 27.51 17.37
C GLY A 342 -40.63 27.64 18.84
N ARG A 343 -39.71 28.19 19.64
CA ARG A 343 -39.93 28.54 21.05
C ARG A 343 -40.85 29.77 21.22
N GLU A 344 -41.00 30.61 20.20
CA GLU A 344 -41.90 31.76 20.18
C GLU A 344 -43.32 31.42 19.73
N ASN A 345 -43.53 30.46 18.82
CA ASN A 345 -44.91 30.12 18.40
C ASN A 345 -45.76 29.43 19.50
N ALA A 346 -45.14 29.01 20.60
CA ALA A 346 -45.81 28.46 21.78
C ALA A 346 -45.93 29.48 22.93
N ALA A 347 -45.28 30.64 22.84
CA ALA A 347 -45.38 31.73 23.80
C ALA A 347 -46.21 32.86 23.18
N GLU A 348 -47.45 32.93 23.65
CA GLU A 348 -48.48 33.97 23.51
C GLU A 348 -48.09 35.31 22.85
N GLU A 349 -49.03 35.77 22.00
CA GLU A 349 -49.22 37.15 21.52
C GLU A 349 -48.54 38.24 22.37
N GLY A 350 -47.33 38.66 21.98
CA GLY A 350 -46.67 39.80 22.61
C GLY A 350 -45.20 39.96 22.25
N ASP A 351 -44.95 40.85 21.29
CA ASP A 351 -43.65 41.44 20.92
C ASP A 351 -42.68 40.58 20.08
N ALA A 352 -42.64 40.86 18.77
CA ALA A 352 -41.82 40.18 17.76
C ALA A 352 -40.33 40.58 17.77
N ASP A 353 -39.81 41.06 18.90
CA ASP A 353 -38.46 41.65 19.04
C ASP A 353 -37.65 41.00 20.19
N ALA A 354 -38.11 39.87 20.75
CA ALA A 354 -37.54 39.20 21.93
C ALA A 354 -36.84 37.85 21.64
N VAL A 355 -36.27 37.67 20.44
CA VAL A 355 -35.21 36.67 20.27
C VAL A 355 -34.01 37.18 21.07
N ASP A 356 -33.64 36.48 22.14
CA ASP A 356 -32.41 36.75 22.87
C ASP A 356 -31.22 36.68 21.87
N PRO A 357 -30.62 37.83 21.51
CA PRO A 357 -29.59 37.88 20.49
C PRO A 357 -28.37 37.03 20.89
N GLU A 358 -28.10 36.92 22.19
CA GLU A 358 -27.00 36.13 22.74
C GLU A 358 -27.23 34.64 22.51
N ALA A 359 -28.40 34.11 22.89
CA ALA A 359 -28.73 32.70 22.69
C ALA A 359 -28.76 32.27 21.21
N CYS A 360 -29.13 33.18 20.29
CA CYS A 360 -29.14 32.91 18.86
C CYS A 360 -27.74 32.87 18.26
N VAL A 361 -26.90 33.86 18.61
CA VAL A 361 -25.52 33.93 18.13
C VAL A 361 -24.70 32.78 18.71
N ASP A 362 -24.88 32.45 19.99
CA ASP A 362 -24.20 31.32 20.63
C ASP A 362 -24.58 29.97 19.99
N ALA A 363 -25.87 29.75 19.70
CA ALA A 363 -26.29 28.52 19.02
C ALA A 363 -25.67 28.37 17.61
N LEU A 364 -25.53 29.46 16.86
CA LEU A 364 -24.88 29.45 15.55
C LEU A 364 -23.36 29.23 15.67
N LEU A 365 -22.73 29.87 16.65
CA LEU A 365 -21.32 29.69 16.95
C LEU A 365 -21.01 28.26 17.42
N ASP A 366 -21.91 27.65 18.18
CA ASP A 366 -21.78 26.27 18.64
C ASP A 366 -21.90 25.28 17.48
N VAL A 367 -22.84 25.50 16.54
CA VAL A 367 -22.93 24.68 15.31
C VAL A 367 -21.66 24.83 14.47
N HIS A 368 -21.18 26.05 14.24
CA HIS A 368 -19.93 26.28 13.51
C HIS A 368 -18.75 25.62 14.22
N LYS A 369 -18.64 25.79 15.54
CA LYS A 369 -17.54 25.24 16.34
C LYS A 369 -17.58 23.71 16.31
N LYS A 370 -18.74 23.09 16.54
CA LYS A 370 -18.92 21.64 16.47
C LYS A 370 -18.47 21.10 15.11
N ASN A 371 -18.99 21.66 14.02
CA ASN A 371 -18.64 21.21 12.68
C ASN A 371 -17.17 21.48 12.32
N SER A 372 -16.61 22.61 12.77
CA SER A 372 -15.18 22.92 12.60
C SER A 372 -14.28 21.96 13.38
N ASP A 373 -14.69 21.56 14.58
CA ASP A 373 -13.97 20.58 15.39
C ASP A 373 -14.07 19.20 14.72
N THR A 374 -15.23 18.82 14.18
CA THR A 374 -15.39 17.60 13.37
C THR A 374 -14.48 17.64 12.13
N VAL A 375 -14.40 18.74 11.37
CA VAL A 375 -13.51 18.81 10.21
C VAL A 375 -12.03 18.68 10.60
N ARG A 376 -11.64 19.34 11.70
CA ARG A 376 -10.26 19.28 12.18
C ARG A 376 -9.88 17.90 12.72
N GLN A 377 -10.76 17.30 13.52
CA GLN A 377 -10.48 16.02 14.18
C GLN A 377 -10.73 14.83 13.25
N CYS A 378 -11.80 14.85 12.45
CA CYS A 378 -12.21 13.72 11.63
C CYS A 378 -11.58 13.71 10.23
N PHE A 379 -11.46 14.89 9.60
CA PHE A 379 -11.03 15.00 8.20
C PHE A 379 -9.60 15.58 8.07
N GLY A 380 -8.88 15.71 9.18
CA GLY A 380 -7.50 16.21 9.18
C GLY A 380 -7.35 17.65 8.68
N GLY A 381 -8.45 18.41 8.60
CA GLY A 381 -8.45 19.77 8.06
C GLY A 381 -8.29 19.86 6.54
N GLU A 382 -8.81 18.89 5.78
CA GLU A 382 -8.79 18.97 4.31
C GLU A 382 -9.51 20.23 3.79
N ASP A 383 -8.90 20.92 2.83
CA ASP A 383 -9.43 22.13 2.22
C ASP A 383 -10.84 21.95 1.62
N GLY A 384 -11.15 20.75 1.11
CA GLY A 384 -12.46 20.42 0.54
C GLY A 384 -13.59 20.43 1.58
N PHE A 385 -13.38 19.85 2.75
CA PHE A 385 -14.33 19.90 3.86
C PHE A 385 -14.41 21.30 4.49
N ILE A 386 -13.31 22.05 4.54
CA ILE A 386 -13.34 23.45 4.98
C ILE A 386 -14.16 24.31 4.02
N ALA A 387 -13.98 24.14 2.70
CA ALA A 387 -14.79 24.84 1.71
C ALA A 387 -16.28 24.47 1.81
N SER A 388 -16.57 23.20 2.08
CA SER A 388 -17.95 22.71 2.29
C SER A 388 -18.57 23.27 3.58
N LEU A 389 -17.78 23.39 4.66
CA LEU A 389 -18.19 24.07 5.89
C LEU A 389 -18.52 25.54 5.62
N ASP A 390 -17.61 26.26 4.95
CA ASP A 390 -17.77 27.67 4.61
C ASP A 390 -19.01 27.89 3.72
N ALA A 391 -19.24 27.03 2.72
CA ALA A 391 -20.41 27.08 1.85
C ALA A 391 -21.72 26.81 2.63
N GLY A 392 -21.73 25.76 3.46
CA GLY A 392 -22.86 25.45 4.34
C GLY A 392 -23.18 26.59 5.32
N CYS A 393 -22.15 27.19 5.91
CA CYS A 393 -22.26 28.35 6.79
C CYS A 393 -22.82 29.58 6.09
N ARG A 394 -22.31 29.93 4.90
CA ARG A 394 -22.90 31.02 4.10
C ARG A 394 -24.36 30.75 3.80
N GLU A 395 -24.72 29.52 3.46
CA GLU A 395 -26.10 29.22 3.10
C GLU A 395 -27.03 29.30 4.29
N PHE A 396 -26.74 28.69 5.44
CA PHE A 396 -27.67 28.81 6.58
C PHE A 396 -27.67 30.21 7.22
N VAL A 397 -26.57 30.98 7.13
CA VAL A 397 -26.53 32.37 7.61
C VAL A 397 -27.38 33.28 6.72
N ASN A 398 -27.40 33.04 5.41
CA ASN A 398 -28.08 33.90 4.44
C ASN A 398 -29.49 33.37 4.00
N HIS A 399 -29.75 32.05 4.07
CA HIS A 399 -30.95 31.33 3.58
C HIS A 399 -31.68 30.54 4.70
N ASN A 400 -31.78 31.13 5.87
CA ASN A 400 -32.61 30.64 6.97
C ASN A 400 -34.10 30.94 6.70
N ALA A 401 -35.01 30.04 7.13
CA ALA A 401 -36.47 30.04 6.87
C ALA A 401 -37.23 31.36 7.20
N THR A 402 -36.54 32.33 7.78
CA THR A 402 -36.93 33.74 7.88
C THR A 402 -37.00 34.45 6.52
N THR A 403 -36.36 33.94 5.46
CA THR A 403 -36.17 34.66 4.19
C THR A 403 -37.28 34.44 3.16
N GLY A 404 -38.44 35.01 3.48
CA GLY A 404 -39.22 35.76 2.48
C GLY A 404 -38.59 37.13 2.13
N ALA A 405 -37.24 37.23 2.26
CA ALA A 405 -36.32 38.38 2.22
C ALA A 405 -36.20 39.28 3.49
N PRO A 406 -35.03 39.91 3.77
CA PRO A 406 -33.65 39.48 3.55
C PRO A 406 -32.87 39.31 4.89
N THR A 407 -31.74 38.60 4.82
CA THR A 407 -30.45 38.73 5.55
C THR A 407 -30.31 39.77 6.68
N SER A 408 -30.94 40.93 6.55
CA SER A 408 -30.93 42.02 7.53
C SER A 408 -31.37 41.64 8.94
N LYS A 409 -32.25 40.64 9.17
CA LYS A 409 -32.70 40.30 10.54
C LYS A 409 -31.61 39.62 11.36
N LEU A 410 -30.92 38.60 10.80
CA LEU A 410 -29.80 37.95 11.49
C LEU A 410 -28.60 38.91 11.60
N ALA A 411 -28.32 39.68 10.55
CA ALA A 411 -27.30 40.73 10.60
C ALA A 411 -27.59 41.78 11.69
N LYS A 412 -28.85 42.21 11.84
CA LYS A 412 -29.27 43.12 12.92
C LYS A 412 -29.15 42.48 14.30
N LEU A 413 -29.46 41.18 14.44
CA LEU A 413 -29.30 40.45 15.70
C LEU A 413 -27.82 40.32 16.09
N LEU A 414 -26.94 39.99 15.13
CA LEU A 414 -25.48 39.96 15.33
C LEU A 414 -24.94 41.33 15.72
N VAL A 415 -25.40 42.40 15.06
CA VAL A 415 -25.04 43.78 15.40
C VAL A 415 -25.58 44.19 16.77
N LYS A 416 -26.81 43.80 17.13
CA LYS A 416 -27.38 44.03 18.48
C LYS A 416 -26.57 43.27 19.56
N HIS A 417 -26.16 42.04 19.28
CA HIS A 417 -25.35 41.25 20.22
C HIS A 417 -23.95 41.84 20.40
N ALA A 418 -23.27 42.20 19.29
CA ALA A 418 -22.01 42.93 19.36
C ALA A 418 -22.16 44.27 20.10
N ASP A 419 -23.30 44.95 19.95
CA ASP A 419 -23.61 46.17 20.69
C ASP A 419 -23.76 45.94 22.20
N LEU A 420 -24.46 44.88 22.60
CA LEU A 420 -24.60 44.48 24.01
C LEU A 420 -23.25 44.14 24.66
N LEU A 421 -22.37 43.45 23.92
CA LEU A 421 -21.01 43.14 24.37
C LEU A 421 -20.15 44.40 24.54
N LEU A 422 -20.27 45.35 23.61
CA LEU A 422 -19.50 46.60 23.58
C LEU A 422 -20.10 47.73 24.44
N GLN A 423 -21.24 47.50 25.11
CA GLN A 423 -21.78 48.46 26.07
C GLN A 423 -21.01 48.41 27.40
N LYS A 424 -20.68 49.59 27.95
CA LYS A 424 -19.93 49.83 29.20
C LYS A 424 -20.49 49.14 30.47
N ILE A 425 -21.67 48.55 30.38
CA ILE A 425 -22.38 47.84 31.46
C ILE A 425 -22.04 46.33 31.43
N SER A 426 -21.43 45.82 30.36
CA SER A 426 -21.02 44.42 30.28
C SER A 426 -19.95 44.14 31.35
N LYS A 427 -20.25 43.28 32.32
CA LYS A 427 -19.33 42.89 33.41
C LYS A 427 -18.35 41.79 32.94
N VAL A 428 -17.97 41.81 31.68
CA VAL A 428 -17.13 40.79 31.05
C VAL A 428 -15.67 41.21 31.17
N GLU A 429 -14.78 40.30 31.56
CA GLU A 429 -13.33 40.55 31.55
C GLU A 429 -12.85 40.85 30.12
N GLU A 430 -11.88 41.76 29.97
CA GLU A 430 -11.40 42.22 28.66
C GLU A 430 -10.95 41.06 27.74
N ASP A 431 -10.27 40.05 28.28
CA ASP A 431 -9.83 38.87 27.52
C ASP A 431 -11.01 38.02 27.02
N ALA A 432 -12.06 37.87 27.85
CA ALA A 432 -13.26 37.12 27.49
C ALA A 432 -14.11 37.89 26.46
N LEU A 433 -14.16 39.23 26.58
CA LEU A 433 -14.82 40.11 25.62
C LEU A 433 -14.15 40.03 24.24
N GLN A 434 -12.82 40.05 24.22
CA GLN A 434 -12.02 39.94 23.00
C GLN A 434 -12.23 38.60 22.29
N ALA A 435 -12.28 37.50 23.05
CA ALA A 435 -12.56 36.17 22.52
C ALA A 435 -13.99 36.06 21.98
N ALA A 436 -14.99 36.64 22.67
CA ALA A 436 -16.36 36.68 22.20
C ALA A 436 -16.51 37.49 20.91
N LEU A 437 -15.91 38.68 20.83
CA LEU A 437 -15.90 39.51 19.62
C LEU A 437 -15.26 38.79 18.44
N SER A 438 -14.11 38.14 18.63
CA SER A 438 -13.43 37.38 17.58
C SER A 438 -14.32 36.24 17.03
N ARG A 439 -15.12 35.60 17.89
CA ARG A 439 -16.08 34.56 17.49
C ARG A 439 -17.24 35.14 16.71
N VAL A 440 -17.81 36.27 17.13
CA VAL A 440 -18.87 36.96 16.38
C VAL A 440 -18.37 37.44 15.01
N MET A 441 -17.13 37.91 14.91
CA MET A 441 -16.49 38.30 13.64
C MET A 441 -16.36 37.14 12.65
N LEU A 442 -16.19 35.91 13.15
CA LEU A 442 -16.21 34.71 12.32
C LEU A 442 -17.54 34.54 11.58
N LEU A 443 -18.67 34.83 12.24
CA LEU A 443 -19.99 34.77 11.60
C LEU A 443 -20.20 35.93 10.62
N PHE A 444 -19.67 37.13 10.93
CA PHE A 444 -19.73 38.27 10.01
C PHE A 444 -19.05 38.00 8.67
N LYS A 445 -17.97 37.20 8.65
CA LYS A 445 -17.30 36.76 7.40
C LYS A 445 -18.25 36.07 6.41
N TYR A 446 -19.30 35.40 6.90
CA TYR A 446 -20.22 34.63 6.07
C TYR A 446 -21.47 35.41 5.63
N ILE A 447 -21.65 36.65 6.11
CA ILE A 447 -22.78 37.49 5.74
C ILE A 447 -22.48 38.20 4.41
N GLU A 448 -23.39 38.09 3.45
CA GLU A 448 -23.25 38.74 2.13
C GLU A 448 -23.88 40.14 2.08
N ASP A 449 -24.65 40.51 3.11
CA ASP A 449 -25.40 41.76 3.16
C ASP A 449 -24.46 42.98 3.35
N LYS A 450 -24.48 43.90 2.38
CA LYS A 450 -23.70 45.14 2.42
C LYS A 450 -24.24 46.16 3.43
N ASP A 451 -25.47 45.99 3.89
CA ASP A 451 -26.11 46.94 4.82
C ASP A 451 -25.69 46.72 6.28
N VAL A 452 -25.01 45.61 6.60
CA VAL A 452 -24.49 45.31 7.94
C VAL A 452 -23.61 46.44 8.48
N GLN A 453 -22.75 47.00 7.63
CA GLN A 453 -21.87 48.10 8.00
C GLN A 453 -22.67 49.36 8.40
N GLN A 454 -23.79 49.64 7.72
CA GLN A 454 -24.65 50.76 8.07
C GLN A 454 -25.40 50.53 9.40
N PHE A 455 -25.85 49.31 9.65
CA PHE A 455 -26.46 48.97 10.94
C PHE A 455 -25.46 49.09 12.10
N TYR A 456 -24.23 48.60 11.92
CA TYR A 456 -23.17 48.73 12.91
C TYR A 456 -22.81 50.20 13.17
N MET A 457 -22.63 51.00 12.11
CA MET A 457 -22.37 52.44 12.22
C MET A 457 -23.48 53.19 12.96
N THR A 458 -24.74 52.83 12.73
CA THR A 458 -25.88 53.46 13.43
C THR A 458 -25.85 53.17 14.93
N GLN A 459 -25.50 51.95 15.35
CA GLN A 459 -25.40 51.59 16.77
C GLN A 459 -24.15 52.18 17.42
N LEU A 460 -23.01 52.16 16.73
CA LEU A 460 -21.78 52.84 17.17
C LEU A 460 -22.04 54.34 17.43
N SER A 461 -22.72 55.01 16.50
CA SER A 461 -23.10 56.41 16.63
C SER A 461 -23.91 56.64 17.92
N LYS A 462 -24.87 55.75 18.22
CA LYS A 462 -25.66 55.84 19.45
C LYS A 462 -24.81 55.60 20.70
N ARG A 463 -23.91 54.61 20.71
CA ARG A 463 -23.02 54.36 21.87
C ARG A 463 -22.11 55.55 22.17
N LEU A 464 -21.53 56.15 21.13
CA LEU A 464 -20.69 57.34 21.24
C LEU A 464 -21.46 58.56 21.77
N ILE A 465 -22.68 58.79 21.25
CA ILE A 465 -23.53 59.90 21.71
C ILE A 465 -23.95 59.72 23.18
N HIS A 466 -24.23 58.48 23.61
CA HIS A 466 -24.72 58.19 24.97
C HIS A 466 -23.59 57.91 25.97
N GLY A 467 -22.31 57.97 25.57
CA GLY A 467 -21.16 57.72 26.45
C GLY A 467 -21.12 56.29 27.03
N ALA A 468 -21.75 55.34 26.34
CA ALA A 468 -21.97 53.97 26.79
C ALA A 468 -21.01 52.94 26.16
N SER A 469 -19.92 53.40 25.52
CA SER A 469 -18.96 52.50 24.86
C SER A 469 -17.91 51.90 25.80
N ALA A 470 -17.51 50.67 25.48
CA ALA A 470 -16.36 49.94 26.01
C ALA A 470 -15.02 50.67 25.68
N PRO A 471 -13.89 50.30 26.34
CA PRO A 471 -12.57 50.90 26.06
C PRO A 471 -12.16 50.81 24.57
N ASP A 472 -11.44 51.84 24.09
CA ASP A 472 -11.10 52.07 22.67
C ASP A 472 -10.51 50.83 21.98
N ASP A 473 -9.70 50.03 22.67
CA ASP A 473 -9.06 48.84 22.11
C ASP A 473 -10.09 47.78 21.66
N SER A 474 -11.18 47.58 22.41
CA SER A 474 -12.24 46.61 22.05
C SER A 474 -13.05 47.07 20.84
N GLU A 475 -13.13 48.38 20.60
CA GLU A 475 -13.85 48.98 19.48
C GLU A 475 -13.08 48.86 18.16
N VAL A 476 -11.75 48.89 18.20
CA VAL A 476 -10.88 48.71 17.03
C VAL A 476 -11.03 47.30 16.43
N ILE A 477 -11.17 46.28 17.26
CA ILE A 477 -11.36 44.88 16.80
C ILE A 477 -12.70 44.67 16.11
N ALA A 478 -13.74 45.43 16.48
CA ALA A 478 -15.05 45.34 15.86
C ALA A 478 -15.22 46.23 14.62
N GLN A 479 -14.23 47.07 14.29
CA GLN A 479 -14.21 47.90 13.06
C GLN A 479 -13.55 47.22 11.86
N VAL A 480 -12.83 46.12 12.09
CA VAL A 480 -12.18 45.28 11.05
C VAL A 480 -13.13 44.16 10.65
#